data_AF-A0A5B8MW13-F1
#
_entry.id   AF-A0A5B8MW13-F1
#
_cell.length_a   1.000
_cell.length_b   1.000
_cell.length_c   1.000
_cell.angle_alpha   90.00
_cell.angle_beta   90.00
_cell.angle_gamma   90.00
#
_symmetry.space_group_name_H-M   'P 1'
#
loop_
_entity.id
_entity.type
_entity.pdbx_description
1 polymer ?
#
loop_
_entity_poly.entity_id
_entity_poly.type
_entity_poly.pdbx_seq_one_letter_code
_entity_poly.pdbx_strand_id
1 'polypeptide(L)'
;MDLHQQVKNSLATLENAKVKKRQFQAENLNEGQHRHAMQDLSDGTYTSYQQTLRIVEHSGDRASWSEKLQTRKHPGYIRNEFGGFFTS
;
A
#
# COMPACT_ATOMS: atom_id res chain seq x y z
N MET A 1 29.43 15.81 8.65
CA MET A 1 27.96 15.80 8.44
C MET A 1 27.68 16.80 7.35
N ASP A 2 27.09 16.37 6.23
CA ASP A 2 26.87 17.20 5.04
C ASP A 2 25.58 18.03 5.15
N LEU A 3 25.52 19.20 4.49
CA LEU A 3 24.36 20.10 4.47
C LEU A 3 23.12 19.37 3.92
N HIS A 4 23.31 18.53 2.90
CA HIS A 4 22.23 17.70 2.34
C HIS A 4 21.61 16.77 3.38
N GLN A 5 22.44 16.19 4.25
CA GLN A 5 21.95 15.29 5.29
C GLN A 5 21.21 16.05 6.39
N GLN A 6 21.64 17.28 6.71
CA GLN A 6 20.93 18.13 7.67
C GLN A 6 19.52 18.49 7.18
N VAL A 7 19.38 18.85 5.89
CA VAL A 7 18.08 19.15 5.27
C VAL A 7 17.17 17.92 5.22
N LYS A 8 17.70 16.74 4.86
CA LYS A 8 16.93 15.49 4.89
C LYS A 8 16.41 15.17 6.29
N ASN A 9 17.27 15.32 7.29
CA ASN A 9 16.91 15.05 8.69
C ASN A 9 15.84 16.02 9.19
N SER A 10 15.95 17.33 8.86
CA SER A 10 14.95 18.32 9.28
C SER A 10 13.59 18.11 8.63
N LEU A 11 13.53 17.72 7.36
CA LEU A 11 12.26 17.38 6.71
C LEU A 11 11.65 16.11 7.31
N ALA A 12 12.47 15.10 7.59
CA ALA A 12 11.99 13.86 8.20
C ALA A 12 11.42 14.08 9.62
N THR A 13 12.02 14.98 10.43
CA THR A 13 11.48 15.29 11.76
C THR A 13 10.13 16.00 11.67
N LEU A 14 9.95 16.94 10.73
CA LEU A 14 8.68 17.61 10.49
C LEU A 14 7.59 16.64 10.04
N GLU A 15 7.91 15.71 9.13
CA GLU A 15 6.96 14.68 8.68
C GLU A 15 6.57 13.71 9.80
N ASN A 16 7.53 13.30 10.63
CA ASN A 16 7.29 12.39 11.76
C ASN A 16 6.48 13.03 12.90
N ALA A 17 6.58 14.35 13.08
CA ALA A 17 5.84 15.09 14.10
C ALA A 17 4.33 15.25 13.78
N LYS A 18 3.89 14.90 12.55
CA LYS A 18 2.47 14.98 12.17
C LYS A 18 1.62 14.00 12.98
N VAL A 19 0.68 14.52 13.78
CA VAL A 19 -0.22 13.75 14.66
C VAL A 19 -1.15 12.80 13.89
N LYS A 20 -1.61 13.20 12.70
CA LYS A 20 -2.44 12.37 11.83
C LYS A 20 -1.71 12.10 10.53
N LYS A 21 -1.20 10.87 10.39
CA LYS A 21 -0.72 10.39 9.10
C LYS A 21 -1.92 10.08 8.21
N ARG A 22 -1.87 10.50 6.95
CA ARG A 22 -2.86 10.10 5.96
C ARG A 22 -2.79 8.58 5.80
N GLN A 23 -3.95 7.93 5.72
CA GLN A 23 -4.05 6.46 5.57
C GLN A 23 -3.74 6.00 4.13
N PHE A 24 -3.83 6.91 3.17
CA PHE A 24 -3.52 6.73 1.77
C PHE A 24 -2.53 7.81 1.30
N GLN A 25 -1.76 7.51 0.26
CA GLN A 25 -0.77 8.42 -0.29
C GLN A 25 -1.40 9.41 -1.26
N ALA A 26 -2.30 8.93 -2.11
CA ALA A 26 -2.95 9.72 -3.14
C ALA A 26 -4.37 9.23 -3.40
N GLU A 27 -5.20 10.12 -3.92
CA GLU A 27 -6.52 9.80 -4.46
C GLU A 27 -6.72 10.64 -5.73
N ASN A 28 -7.38 10.07 -6.74
CA ASN A 28 -7.67 10.79 -7.99
C ASN A 28 -8.90 11.72 -7.85
N LEU A 29 -9.84 11.35 -6.99
CA LEU A 29 -11.09 12.04 -6.72
C LEU A 29 -11.35 12.06 -5.22
N ASN A 30 -11.84 13.19 -4.73
CA ASN A 30 -12.29 13.30 -3.35
C ASN A 30 -13.56 12.46 -3.14
N GLU A 31 -13.70 11.87 -1.96
CA GLU A 31 -14.86 11.09 -1.55
C GLU A 31 -16.19 11.82 -1.73
N GLY A 32 -16.22 13.13 -1.47
CA GLY A 32 -17.43 13.95 -1.69
C GLY A 32 -17.90 13.94 -3.14
N GLN A 33 -16.97 14.12 -4.09
CA GLN A 33 -17.27 14.15 -5.52
C GLN A 33 -17.73 12.78 -6.03
N HIS A 34 -17.05 11.73 -5.59
CA HIS A 34 -17.44 10.36 -5.90
C HIS A 34 -18.85 10.02 -5.39
N ARG A 35 -19.19 10.42 -4.16
CA ARG A 35 -20.53 10.19 -3.59
C ARG A 35 -21.62 10.93 -4.35
N HIS A 36 -21.38 12.18 -4.75
CA HIS A 36 -22.33 12.92 -5.58
C HIS A 36 -22.54 12.25 -6.94
N ALA A 37 -21.47 11.85 -7.63
CA ALA A 37 -21.58 11.14 -8.90
C ALA A 37 -22.32 9.80 -8.79
N MET A 38 -22.17 9.09 -7.67
CA MET A 38 -22.90 7.85 -7.39
C MET A 38 -24.39 8.09 -7.10
N GLN A 39 -24.72 9.20 -6.44
CA GLN A 39 -26.10 9.60 -6.20
C GLN A 39 -26.79 9.96 -7.53
N ASP A 40 -26.15 10.80 -8.34
CA ASP A 40 -26.62 11.21 -9.67
C ASP A 40 -26.89 9.99 -10.57
N LEU A 41 -25.99 9.00 -10.55
CA LEU A 41 -26.17 7.72 -11.26
C LEU A 41 -27.39 6.94 -10.74
N SER A 42 -27.58 6.92 -9.42
CA SER A 42 -28.70 6.21 -8.77
C SER A 42 -30.05 6.87 -9.07
N ASP A 43 -30.05 8.20 -9.21
CA ASP A 43 -31.24 8.99 -9.58
C ASP A 43 -31.58 8.87 -11.08
N GLY A 44 -30.76 8.15 -11.86
CA GLY A 44 -30.98 7.90 -13.29
C GLY A 44 -30.51 9.05 -14.18
N THR A 45 -29.74 10.01 -13.65
CA THR A 45 -29.11 11.05 -14.46
C THR A 45 -27.88 10.51 -15.18
N TYR A 46 -27.53 11.11 -16.31
CA TYR A 46 -26.35 10.68 -17.06
C TYR A 46 -25.07 11.12 -16.34
N THR A 47 -24.32 10.15 -15.83
CA THR A 47 -23.01 10.34 -15.22
C THR A 47 -21.97 9.55 -16.00
N SER A 48 -20.83 10.18 -16.33
CA SER A 48 -19.76 9.49 -17.06
C SER A 48 -18.99 8.51 -16.16
N TYR A 49 -18.44 7.45 -16.75
CA TYR A 49 -17.64 6.45 -16.02
C TYR A 49 -16.45 7.07 -15.25
N GLN A 50 -15.83 8.12 -15.80
CA GLN A 50 -14.71 8.80 -15.15
C GLN A 50 -15.12 9.55 -13.89
N GLN A 51 -16.37 10.03 -13.81
CA GLN A 51 -16.89 10.72 -12.64
C GLN A 51 -17.28 9.74 -11.52
N THR A 52 -17.65 8.51 -11.88
CA THR A 52 -18.03 7.48 -10.90
C THR A 52 -16.83 6.70 -10.38
N LEU A 53 -15.75 6.56 -11.14
CA LEU A 53 -14.57 5.78 -10.74
C LEU A 53 -13.64 6.55 -9.79
N ARG A 54 -13.56 6.13 -8.53
CA ARG A 54 -12.56 6.62 -7.56
C ARG A 54 -11.45 5.59 -7.34
N ILE A 55 -10.20 6.05 -7.40
CA ILE A 55 -8.97 5.29 -7.20
C ILE A 55 -8.25 5.88 -5.99
N VAL A 56 -7.89 5.02 -5.04
CA VAL A 56 -7.13 5.37 -3.84
C VAL A 56 -5.84 4.56 -3.83
N GLU A 57 -4.71 5.25 -3.71
CA GLU A 57 -3.38 4.64 -3.73
C GLU A 57 -2.80 4.61 -2.31
N HIS A 58 -2.37 3.42 -1.89
CA HIS A 58 -1.68 3.20 -0.62
C HIS A 58 -0.19 2.94 -0.86
N SER A 59 0.61 3.06 0.19
CA SER A 59 2.07 2.94 0.09
C SER A 59 2.58 1.60 -0.41
N GLY A 60 1.81 0.53 -0.19
CA GLY A 60 2.21 -0.83 -0.54
C GLY A 60 3.56 -1.22 0.09
N ASP A 61 4.19 -2.22 -0.52
CA ASP A 61 5.59 -2.55 -0.31
C ASP A 61 6.46 -1.80 -1.35
N ARG A 62 7.67 -1.41 -0.95
CA ARG A 62 8.67 -0.83 -1.86
C ARG A 62 9.29 -1.89 -2.76
N ALA A 63 9.29 -3.14 -2.32
CA ALA A 63 9.79 -4.25 -3.12
C ALA A 63 8.89 -4.47 -4.34
N SER A 64 9.51 -4.67 -5.50
CA SER A 64 8.76 -5.11 -6.67
C SER A 64 8.15 -6.48 -6.43
N TRP A 65 7.03 -6.76 -7.09
CA TRP A 65 6.44 -8.09 -7.04
C TRP A 65 7.46 -9.14 -7.50
N SER A 66 7.56 -10.21 -6.71
CA SER A 66 8.36 -11.39 -7.03
C SER A 66 7.61 -12.62 -6.55
N GLU A 67 7.90 -13.77 -7.16
CA GLU A 67 7.36 -15.04 -6.71
C GLU A 67 7.80 -15.33 -5.28
N LYS A 68 6.91 -15.94 -4.50
CA LYS A 68 7.21 -16.27 -3.10
C LYS A 68 8.37 -17.26 -3.05
N LEU A 69 9.43 -16.89 -2.33
CA LEU A 69 10.55 -17.78 -2.11
C LEU A 69 10.07 -19.04 -1.37
N GLN A 70 10.29 -20.20 -1.97
CA GLN A 70 10.06 -21.48 -1.32
C GLN A 70 11.11 -21.68 -0.22
N THR A 71 10.74 -21.39 1.01
CA THR A 71 11.64 -21.50 2.18
C THR A 71 11.91 -22.95 2.60
N ARG A 72 11.13 -23.91 2.07
CA ARG A 72 11.24 -25.33 2.41
C ARG A 72 11.08 -26.23 1.20
N LYS A 73 12.01 -27.18 1.08
CA LYS A 73 11.86 -28.33 0.18
C LYS A 73 10.75 -29.26 0.69
N HIS A 74 10.22 -30.08 -0.20
CA HIS A 74 9.23 -31.09 0.19
C HIS A 74 9.82 -32.04 1.25
N PRO A 75 9.07 -32.38 2.31
CA PRO A 75 9.59 -33.11 3.46
C PRO A 75 10.13 -34.50 3.12
N GLY A 76 9.78 -35.09 1.97
CA GLY A 76 10.36 -36.36 1.52
C GLY A 76 11.85 -36.27 1.13
N TYR A 77 12.37 -35.08 0.81
CA TYR A 77 13.75 -34.90 0.34
C TYR A 77 14.74 -34.54 1.45
N ILE A 78 14.27 -34.05 2.60
CA ILE A 78 15.15 -33.58 3.66
C ILE A 78 14.53 -33.81 5.05
N ARG A 79 15.36 -34.29 5.98
CA ARG A 79 15.06 -34.48 7.41
C ARG A 79 16.04 -33.68 8.25
N ASN A 80 15.62 -33.31 9.46
CA ASN A 80 16.57 -32.80 10.46
C ASN A 80 17.49 -33.93 10.95
N GLU A 81 18.48 -33.59 11.78
CA GLU A 81 19.49 -34.54 12.29
C GLU A 81 18.88 -35.71 13.08
N PHE A 82 17.69 -35.51 13.65
CA PHE A 82 16.96 -36.52 14.43
C PHE A 82 15.86 -37.24 13.62
N GLY A 83 15.82 -37.05 12.29
CA GLY A 83 14.86 -37.71 11.40
C GLY A 83 13.46 -37.05 11.31
N GLY A 84 13.28 -35.86 11.87
CA GLY A 84 12.05 -35.07 11.85
C GLY A 84 11.90 -34.13 10.65
N PHE A 85 10.73 -33.51 10.52
CA PHE A 85 10.45 -32.47 9.51
C PHE A 85 11.01 -31.10 9.95
N PHE A 86 11.38 -30.25 8.99
CA PHE A 86 11.70 -28.85 9.27
C PHE A 86 10.41 -28.04 9.42
N THR A 87 10.20 -27.44 10.59
CA THR A 87 9.07 -26.57 10.92
C THR A 87 9.53 -25.11 11.11
N SER A 88 8.58 -24.18 11.09
CA SER A 88 8.80 -22.70 11.13
C SER A 88 8.81 -22.17 12.52
#